data_AF-A0A2S7JAM3-F1
#
_entry.id   AF-A0A2S7JAM3-F1
#
_cell.length_a   1.000
_cell.length_b   1.000
_cell.length_c   1.000
_cell.angle_alpha   90.00
_cell.angle_beta   90.00
_cell.angle_gamma   90.00
#
_symmetry.space_group_name_H-M   'P 1'
#
loop_
_entity.id
_entity.type
_entity.pdbx_description
1 polymer ?
#
loop_
_entity_poly.entity_id
_entity_poly.type
_entity_poly.pdbx_seq_one_letter_code
_entity_poly.pdbx_strand_id
1 'polypeptide(L)'
;MAKTLVSLYVIAVLALFATAVAIWRLQCESFGCMGLGVAWFAWAIAFCVSLVLGLFARNKAALVAGFAQACNAAWWLQWLLGLALVAAWVVKKVM
;
A
#
# COMPACT_ATOMS: atom_id res chain seq x y z
N MET A 1 -18.47 5.67 13.47
CA MET A 1 -17.30 4.76 13.55
C MET A 1 -16.85 4.24 12.18
N ALA A 2 -17.73 3.64 11.37
CA ALA A 2 -17.36 3.10 10.05
C ALA A 2 -16.79 4.15 9.07
N LYS A 3 -17.37 5.36 9.01
CA LYS A 3 -16.83 6.46 8.19
C LYS A 3 -15.40 6.86 8.55
N THR A 4 -15.10 6.96 9.85
CA THR A 4 -13.76 7.29 10.36
C THR A 4 -12.75 6.21 10.00
N LEU A 5 -13.15 4.95 10.12
CA LEU A 5 -12.32 3.80 9.74
C LEU A 5 -11.98 3.80 8.25
N VAL A 6 -12.97 4.08 7.39
CA VAL A 6 -12.75 4.14 5.94
C VAL A 6 -11.90 5.36 5.56
N SER A 7 -12.12 6.52 6.18
CA SER A 7 -11.29 7.70 5.94
C SER A 7 -9.83 7.47 6.33
N LEU A 8 -9.58 6.88 7.51
CA LEU A 8 -8.23 6.49 7.95
C LEU A 8 -7.60 5.48 6.99
N TYR A 9 -8.37 4.52 6.50
CA TYR A 9 -7.88 3.56 5.51
C TYR A 9 -7.44 4.25 4.22
N VAL A 10 -8.28 5.13 3.65
CA VAL A 10 -7.95 5.88 2.42
C VAL A 10 -6.69 6.73 2.60
N ILE A 11 -6.55 7.40 3.76
CA ILE A 11 -5.35 8.17 4.09
C ILE A 11 -4.11 7.27 4.18
N ALA A 12 -4.24 6.09 4.81
CA ALA A 12 -3.15 5.12 4.89
C ALA A 12 -2.71 4.61 3.52
N VAL A 13 -3.65 4.35 2.59
CA VAL A 13 -3.32 3.95 1.21
C VAL A 13 -2.57 5.07 0.49
N LEU A 14 -3.01 6.32 0.63
CA LEU A 14 -2.32 7.47 0.03
C LEU A 14 -0.92 7.67 0.61
N ALA A 15 -0.75 7.48 1.92
CA ALA A 15 0.56 7.55 2.58
C ALA A 15 1.50 6.42 2.11
N LEU A 16 0.97 5.20 1.91
CA LEU A 16 1.73 4.09 1.30
C LEU A 16 2.18 4.42 -0.12
N PHE A 17 1.31 5.04 -0.92
CA PHE A 17 1.67 5.47 -2.27
C PHE A 17 2.77 6.54 -2.25
N ALA A 18 2.61 7.58 -1.43
CA ALA A 18 3.59 8.64 -1.30
C ALA A 18 4.96 8.12 -0.82
N THR A 19 4.98 7.21 0.15
CA THR A 19 6.21 6.59 0.65
C THR A 19 6.86 5.68 -0.39
N ALA A 20 6.08 4.92 -1.18
CA ALA A 20 6.62 4.12 -2.29
C ALA A 20 7.34 4.99 -3.33
N VAL A 21 6.73 6.13 -3.72
CA VAL A 21 7.32 7.09 -4.65
C VAL A 21 8.58 7.73 -4.05
N ALA A 22 8.56 8.08 -2.77
CA ALA A 22 9.71 8.64 -2.07
C ALA A 22 10.87 7.65 -2.04
N ILE A 23 10.61 6.38 -1.69
CA ILE A 23 11.63 5.32 -1.69
C ILE A 23 12.18 5.09 -3.10
N TRP A 24 11.34 5.18 -4.13
CA TRP A 24 11.77 5.06 -5.54
C TRP A 24 12.71 6.19 -5.99
N ARG A 25 12.57 7.38 -5.38
CA ARG A 25 13.39 8.56 -5.69
C ARG A 25 14.70 8.60 -4.92
N LEU A 26 14.88 7.76 -3.91
CA LEU A 26 16.15 7.63 -3.20
C LEU A 26 17.21 7.07 -4.16
N GLN A 27 18.28 7.83 -4.36
CA GLN A 27 19.45 7.36 -5.07
C GLN A 27 20.40 6.66 -4.10
N CYS A 28 21.09 5.61 -4.56
CA CYS A 28 22.04 4.88 -3.74
C CYS A 28 23.32 5.71 -3.53
N GLU A 29 23.35 6.55 -2.50
CA GLU A 29 24.61 7.09 -1.99
C GLU A 29 25.18 6.16 -0.91
N SER A 30 26.28 5.48 -1.23
CA SER A 30 27.13 4.70 -0.33
C SER A 30 26.40 3.61 0.49
N PHE A 31 25.96 3.88 1.73
CA PHE A 31 25.17 2.96 2.56
C PHE A 31 23.67 2.91 2.20
N GLY A 32 23.19 3.84 1.38
CA GLY A 32 21.78 3.99 1.00
C GLY A 32 21.19 2.80 0.24
N CYS A 33 22.01 1.99 -0.42
CA CYS A 33 21.55 0.80 -1.16
C CYS A 33 21.08 -0.33 -0.22
N MET A 34 21.69 -0.49 0.96
CA MET A 34 21.14 -1.36 2.01
C MET A 34 19.89 -0.76 2.65
N GLY A 35 19.88 0.57 2.89
CA GLY A 35 18.74 1.29 3.44
C GLY A 35 17.49 1.22 2.56
N LEU A 36 17.65 1.19 1.24
CA LEU A 36 16.57 0.97 0.26
C LEU A 36 15.88 -0.38 0.48
N GLY A 37 16.67 -1.45 0.71
CA GLY A 37 16.12 -2.77 1.01
C GLY A 37 15.27 -2.77 2.29
N VAL A 38 15.77 -2.15 3.36
CA VAL A 38 15.05 -2.04 4.64
C VAL A 38 13.79 -1.18 4.49
N ALA A 39 13.85 -0.08 3.74
CA ALA A 39 12.71 0.79 3.48
C ALA A 39 11.60 0.04 2.71
N TRP A 40 11.96 -0.73 1.67
CA TRP A 40 11.02 -1.60 0.97
C TRP A 40 10.46 -2.71 1.86
N PHE A 41 11.26 -3.26 2.77
CA PHE A 41 10.81 -4.28 3.72
C PHE A 41 9.80 -3.71 4.73
N ALA A 42 10.09 -2.56 5.32
CA ALA A 42 9.16 -1.85 6.19
C ALA A 42 7.87 -1.45 5.46
N TRP A 43 8.00 -0.98 4.21
CA TRP A 43 6.87 -0.67 3.36
C TRP A 43 6.00 -1.91 3.09
N ALA A 44 6.60 -3.07 2.82
CA ALA A 44 5.88 -4.33 2.61
C ALA A 44 5.11 -4.78 3.87
N ILE A 45 5.69 -4.63 5.06
CA ILE A 45 5.00 -4.93 6.32
C ILE A 45 3.81 -3.97 6.51
N ALA A 46 4.01 -2.67 6.31
CA ALA A 46 2.95 -1.67 6.41
C ALA A 46 1.83 -1.92 5.37
N PHE A 47 2.20 -2.37 4.17
CA PHE A 47 1.28 -2.79 3.13
C PHE A 47 0.44 -4.00 3.60
N CYS A 48 1.05 -5.04 4.16
CA CYS A 48 0.31 -6.19 4.70
C CYS A 48 -0.65 -5.80 5.82
N VAL A 49 -0.18 -5.00 6.79
CA VAL A 49 -1.01 -4.55 7.93
C VAL A 49 -2.20 -3.71 7.44
N SER A 50 -1.96 -2.77 6.52
CA SER A 50 -3.04 -1.96 5.94
C SER A 50 -4.02 -2.80 5.10
N LEU A 51 -3.56 -3.84 4.39
CA LEU A 51 -4.42 -4.73 3.63
C LEU A 51 -5.34 -5.55 4.54
N VAL A 52 -4.84 -6.04 5.68
CA VAL A 52 -5.66 -6.70 6.72
C VAL A 52 -6.67 -5.72 7.32
N LEU A 53 -6.27 -4.48 7.61
CA LEU A 53 -7.17 -3.41 8.06
C LEU A 53 -8.24 -3.09 7.01
N GLY A 54 -7.88 -3.08 5.73
CA GLY A 54 -8.80 -2.87 4.60
C GLY A 54 -9.82 -4.00 4.45
N LEU A 55 -9.41 -5.24 4.66
CA LEU A 55 -10.29 -6.41 4.74
C LEU A 55 -11.29 -6.27 5.89
N PHE A 56 -10.81 -5.89 7.08
CA PHE A 56 -11.66 -5.65 8.24
C PHE A 56 -12.64 -4.49 8.00
N ALA A 57 -12.15 -3.40 7.39
CA ALA A 57 -12.96 -2.25 7.02
C ALA A 57 -14.02 -2.61 5.98
N ARG A 58 -13.70 -3.43 4.97
CA ARG A 58 -14.66 -3.90 3.96
C ARG A 58 -15.74 -4.77 4.57
N ASN A 59 -15.36 -5.68 5.49
CA ASN A 59 -16.32 -6.55 6.15
C ASN A 59 -17.31 -5.75 7.02
N LYS A 60 -16.84 -4.64 7.62
CA LYS A 60 -17.69 -3.68 8.36
C LYS A 60 -18.44 -2.72 7.42
N ALA A 61 -17.90 -2.36 6.26
CA ALA A 61 -18.50 -1.45 5.30
C ALA A 61 -19.60 -2.11 4.45
N ALA A 62 -19.64 -3.44 4.35
CA ALA A 62 -20.76 -4.19 3.77
C ALA A 62 -22.10 -3.91 4.48
N LEU A 63 -22.06 -3.44 5.74
CA LEU A 63 -23.24 -3.03 6.51
C LEU A 63 -23.73 -1.61 6.17
N VAL A 64 -23.00 -0.83 5.36
CA VAL A 64 -23.33 0.58 5.03
C VAL A 64 -23.37 0.77 3.52
N ALA A 65 -24.59 0.91 2.97
CA ALA A 65 -24.82 1.12 1.54
C ALA A 65 -24.07 2.36 1.02
N GLY A 66 -23.32 2.20 -0.08
CA GLY A 66 -22.59 3.28 -0.77
C GLY A 66 -21.08 3.36 -0.48
N PHE A 67 -20.63 2.98 0.73
CA PHE A 67 -19.20 3.02 1.08
C PHE A 67 -18.42 1.76 0.66
N ALA A 68 -19.15 0.67 0.37
CA ALA A 68 -18.58 -0.59 -0.08
C ALA A 68 -17.80 -0.43 -1.39
N GLN A 69 -18.28 0.39 -2.34
CA GLN A 69 -17.67 0.54 -3.66
C GLN A 69 -16.34 1.31 -3.62
N ALA A 70 -16.27 2.38 -2.81
CA ALA A 70 -15.03 3.12 -2.58
C ALA A 70 -13.98 2.27 -1.85
N CYS A 71 -14.40 1.47 -0.88
CA CYS A 71 -13.51 0.55 -0.15
C CYS A 71 -12.99 -0.56 -1.07
N ASN A 72 -13.83 -1.07 -1.97
CA ASN A 72 -13.44 -2.09 -2.95
C ASN A 72 -12.48 -1.53 -4.01
N ALA A 73 -12.71 -0.30 -4.48
CA ALA A 73 -11.81 0.39 -5.41
C ALA A 73 -10.44 0.63 -4.77
N ALA A 74 -10.39 1.12 -3.53
CA ALA A 74 -9.13 1.30 -2.81
C ALA A 74 -8.39 -0.03 -2.59
N TRP A 75 -9.11 -1.13 -2.31
CA TRP A 75 -8.49 -2.45 -2.19
C TRP A 75 -7.93 -2.96 -3.52
N TRP A 76 -8.66 -2.82 -4.63
CA TRP A 76 -8.16 -3.16 -5.97
C TRP A 76 -6.95 -2.33 -6.35
N LEU A 77 -6.97 -1.02 -6.05
CA LEU A 77 -5.83 -0.13 -6.28
C LEU A 77 -4.59 -0.62 -5.53
N GLN A 78 -4.77 -1.04 -4.28
CA GLN A 78 -3.69 -1.53 -3.44
C GLN A 78 -3.11 -2.85 -3.96
N TRP A 79 -3.96 -3.76 -4.45
CA TRP A 79 -3.53 -4.97 -5.14
C TRP A 79 -2.76 -4.68 -6.43
N LEU A 80 -3.26 -3.77 -7.27
CA LEU A 80 -2.59 -3.36 -8.51
C LEU A 80 -1.22 -2.75 -8.22
N LEU A 81 -1.12 -1.94 -7.16
CA LEU A 81 0.15 -1.38 -6.68
C LEU A 81 1.13 -2.45 -6.22
N GLY A 82 0.68 -3.41 -5.42
CA GLY A 82 1.51 -4.54 -5.00
C GLY A 82 1.99 -5.38 -6.17
N LEU A 83 1.09 -5.71 -7.11
CA LEU A 83 1.41 -6.45 -8.33
C LEU A 83 2.39 -5.70 -9.22
N ALA A 84 2.16 -4.40 -9.45
CA ALA A 84 3.06 -3.56 -10.23
C ALA A 84 4.44 -3.48 -9.58
N LEU A 85 4.51 -3.40 -8.25
CA LEU A 85 5.78 -3.38 -7.53
C LEU A 85 6.54 -4.71 -7.66
N VAL A 86 5.86 -5.84 -7.48
CA VAL A 86 6.43 -7.17 -7.65
C VAL A 86 6.89 -7.37 -9.09
N ALA A 87 6.06 -7.00 -10.08
CA ALA A 87 6.42 -7.06 -11.48
C ALA A 87 7.65 -6.20 -11.80
N ALA A 88 7.70 -4.97 -11.28
CA ALA A 88 8.86 -4.11 -11.45
C ALA A 88 10.12 -4.71 -10.82
N TRP A 89 10.01 -5.32 -9.63
CA TRP A 89 11.13 -6.02 -8.99
C TRP A 89 11.59 -7.25 -9.79
N VAL A 90 10.67 -8.03 -10.36
CA VAL A 90 11.01 -9.18 -11.22
C VAL A 90 11.70 -8.69 -12.49
N VAL A 91 11.16 -7.69 -13.18
CA VAL A 91 11.76 -7.11 -14.39
C VAL A 91 13.15 -6.54 -14.09
N LYS A 92 13.30 -5.79 -12.98
CA LYS A 92 14.59 -5.21 -12.58
C LYS A 92 15.60 -6.22 -12.05
N LYS A 93 15.16 -7.40 -11.59
CA LYS A 93 16.04 -8.53 -11.22
C LYS A 93 16.43 -9.40 -12.41
N VAL A 94 15.63 -9.40 -13.48
CA VAL A 94 15.83 -10.23 -14.68
C VAL A 94 16.68 -9.52 -15.73
N MET A 95 16.73 -8.19 -15.73
CA MET A 95 17.74 -7.39 -16.47
C MET A 95 19.06 -7.30 -15.70
#